data_AF-A0A5B7SS35-F1
#
_entry.id   AF-A0A5B7SS35-F1
#
_cell.length_a   1.000
_cell.length_b   1.000
_cell.length_c   1.000
_cell.angle_alpha   90.00
_cell.angle_beta   90.00
_cell.angle_gamma   90.00
#
_symmetry.space_group_name_H-M   'P 1'
#
loop_
_entity.id
_entity.type
_entity.pdbx_description
1 polymer ?
#
loop_
_entity_poly.entity_id
_entity_poly.type
_entity_poly.pdbx_seq_one_letter_code
_entity_poly.pdbx_strand_id
1 'polypeptide(L)'
;MNEKDNKKLEELVDKLMRETVLETPSADFTSKVLSQVDSIATSEVTTYRPLISKSVWIGLCALLVGTVIYSFFNTTAEPNWFETVDFSVFTNSGIGNQLSDLVSSKAMFYAAILFASMFVVQISFLKNHFNRRLRV
;
A
#
# COMPACT_ATOMS: atom_id res chain seq x y z
N MET A 1 47.99 52.30 23.81
CA MET A 1 46.68 52.79 24.30
C MET A 1 46.65 52.63 25.81
N ASN A 2 46.02 53.57 26.53
CA ASN A 2 46.01 53.60 27.99
C ASN A 2 44.88 52.67 28.52
N GLU A 3 45.13 51.94 29.62
CA GLU A 3 44.16 50.98 30.20
C GLU A 3 42.79 51.63 30.49
N LYS A 4 42.81 52.91 30.89
CA LYS A 4 41.62 53.72 31.17
C LYS A 4 40.78 54.01 29.93
N ASP A 5 41.40 54.11 28.77
CA ASP A 5 40.71 54.37 27.50
C ASP A 5 39.98 53.11 27.03
N ASN A 6 40.59 51.94 27.23
CA ASN A 6 39.98 50.63 26.92
C ASN A 6 38.73 50.38 27.78
N LYS A 7 38.83 50.68 29.08
CA LYS A 7 37.72 50.50 30.03
C LYS A 7 36.51 51.38 29.72
N LYS A 8 36.75 52.61 29.26
CA LYS A 8 35.67 53.49 28.76
C LYS A 8 35.02 52.96 27.49
N LEU A 9 35.80 52.31 26.63
CA LEU A 9 35.30 51.78 25.37
C LEU A 9 34.44 50.52 25.58
N GLU A 10 34.84 49.64 26.51
CA GLU A 10 34.00 48.52 26.96
C GLU A 10 32.69 48.99 27.60
N GLU A 11 32.74 50.00 28.46
CA GLU A 11 31.54 50.55 29.11
C GLU A 11 30.56 51.16 28.10
N LEU A 12 31.07 51.77 27.02
CA LEU A 12 30.26 52.25 25.91
C LEU A 12 29.62 51.11 25.12
N VAL A 13 30.38 50.05 24.81
CA VAL A 13 29.85 48.87 24.09
C VAL A 13 28.79 48.14 24.92
N ASP A 14 29.03 47.96 26.22
CA ASP A 14 28.09 47.29 27.13
C ASP A 14 26.80 48.09 27.30
N LYS A 15 26.90 49.43 27.35
CA LYS A 15 25.74 50.33 27.35
C LYS A 15 24.94 50.25 26.05
N LEU A 16 25.62 50.21 24.91
CA LEU A 16 24.96 50.06 23.61
C LEU A 16 24.27 48.71 23.48
N MET A 17 24.89 47.60 23.90
CA MET A 17 24.29 46.27 23.88
C MET A 17 23.11 46.11 24.85
N ARG A 18 23.11 46.84 25.98
CA ARG A 18 21.98 46.84 26.92
C ARG A 18 20.81 47.69 26.45
N GLU A 19 21.08 48.80 25.75
CA GLU A 19 20.04 49.69 25.22
C GLU A 19 19.39 49.15 23.94
N THR A 20 20.04 48.21 23.24
CA THR A 20 19.41 47.51 22.13
C THR A 20 18.31 46.58 22.64
N VAL A 21 17.06 46.91 22.30
CA VAL A 21 15.90 46.05 22.54
C VAL A 21 16.12 44.74 21.80
N LEU A 22 16.07 43.61 22.54
CA LEU A 22 16.11 42.28 21.95
C LEU A 22 14.92 42.13 21.01
N GLU A 23 15.19 41.82 19.74
CA GLU A 23 14.12 41.53 18.78
C GLU A 23 13.36 40.29 19.26
N THR A 24 12.19 40.51 19.85
CA THR A 24 11.28 39.42 20.18
C THR A 24 10.53 39.00 18.92
N PRO A 25 10.42 37.69 18.66
CA PRO A 25 9.62 37.21 17.55
C PRO A 25 8.18 37.70 17.70
N SER A 26 7.48 37.84 16.56
CA SER A 26 6.06 38.19 16.58
C SER A 26 5.27 37.21 17.45
N ALA A 27 4.20 37.67 18.10
CA ALA A 27 3.35 36.83 18.95
C ALA A 27 2.89 35.53 18.25
N ASP A 28 2.71 35.58 16.93
CA ASP A 28 2.26 34.46 16.09
C ASP A 28 3.41 33.71 15.38
N PHE A 29 4.65 33.91 15.77
CA PHE A 29 5.79 33.29 15.09
C PHE A 29 5.69 31.76 15.12
N THR A 30 5.44 31.21 16.32
CA THR A 30 5.31 29.77 16.52
C THR A 30 4.12 29.20 15.74
N SER A 31 2.97 29.87 15.75
CA SER A 31 1.78 29.38 15.04
C SER A 31 1.96 29.40 13.53
N LYS A 32 2.60 30.44 12.98
CA LYS A 32 2.93 30.50 11.54
C LYS A 32 3.93 29.43 11.14
N VAL A 33 5.01 29.24 11.90
CA VAL A 33 6.01 28.20 11.62
C VAL A 33 5.36 26.81 11.70
N LEU A 34 4.58 26.52 12.74
CA LEU A 34 3.92 25.23 12.90
C LEU A 34 2.92 24.97 11.76
N SER A 35 2.15 25.99 11.35
CA SER A 35 1.19 25.87 10.24
C SER A 35 1.87 25.54 8.91
N GLN A 36 3.06 26.09 8.66
CA GLN A 36 3.84 25.82 7.47
C GLN A 36 4.43 24.40 7.53
N VAL A 37 4.90 23.96 8.70
CA VAL A 37 5.43 22.60 8.91
C VAL A 37 4.34 21.55 8.74
N ASP A 38 3.14 21.76 9.28
CA ASP A 38 2.00 20.86 9.11
C ASP A 38 1.58 20.74 7.64
N SER A 39 1.62 21.86 6.89
CA SER A 39 1.29 21.85 5.45
C SER A 39 2.29 21.06 4.61
N ILE A 40 3.57 21.08 4.98
CA ILE A 40 4.64 20.34 4.30
C ILE A 40 4.57 18.85 4.70
N ALA A 41 4.39 18.57 5.99
CA ALA A 41 4.28 17.21 6.50
C ALA A 41 3.06 16.47 5.91
N THR A 42 1.91 17.14 5.79
CA THR A 42 0.71 16.55 5.17
C THR A 42 0.84 16.32 3.67
N SER A 43 1.66 17.11 2.97
CA SER A 43 1.92 16.93 1.53
C SER A 43 2.83 15.75 1.20
N GLU A 44 3.71 15.36 2.14
CA GLU A 44 4.62 14.21 2.00
C GLU A 44 4.11 12.93 2.68
N VAL A 45 2.92 12.95 3.30
CA VAL A 45 2.26 11.71 3.73
C VAL A 45 1.96 10.90 2.49
N THR A 46 2.80 9.90 2.26
CA THR A 46 2.73 8.83 1.26
C THR A 46 1.30 8.62 0.78
N THR A 47 0.92 9.29 -0.30
CA THR A 47 -0.43 9.15 -0.84
C THR A 47 -0.56 7.70 -1.27
N TYR A 48 -1.36 6.93 -0.53
CA TYR A 48 -1.58 5.53 -0.79
C TYR A 48 -2.24 5.39 -2.17
N ARG A 49 -1.40 5.14 -3.18
CA ARG A 49 -1.85 4.81 -4.52
C ARG A 49 -2.17 3.32 -4.52
N PRO A 50 -3.45 2.93 -4.65
CA PRO A 50 -3.80 1.51 -4.63
C PRO A 50 -3.05 0.79 -5.75
N LEU A 51 -2.34 -0.29 -5.41
CA LEU A 51 -1.54 -1.11 -6.34
C LEU A 51 -2.34 -1.52 -7.59
N ILE A 52 -3.65 -1.70 -7.43
CA ILE A 52 -4.60 -2.01 -8.49
C ILE A 52 -5.85 -1.14 -8.29
N SER A 53 -6.22 -0.40 -9.35
CA SER A 53 -7.44 0.43 -9.41
C SER A 53 -8.70 -0.39 -9.13
N LYS A 54 -9.73 0.24 -8.54
CA LYS A 54 -11.00 -0.42 -8.21
C LYS A 54 -11.67 -1.03 -9.45
N SER A 55 -11.54 -0.40 -10.61
CA SER A 55 -12.10 -0.90 -11.87
C SER A 55 -11.42 -2.19 -12.35
N VAL A 56 -10.12 -2.33 -12.11
CA VAL A 56 -9.37 -3.53 -12.51
C VAL A 56 -9.75 -4.73 -11.63
N TRP A 57 -10.05 -4.50 -10.35
CA TRP A 57 -10.59 -5.56 -9.47
C TRP A 57 -11.95 -6.08 -9.95
N ILE A 58 -12.84 -5.19 -10.42
CA ILE A 58 -14.13 -5.58 -10.98
C ILE A 58 -13.94 -6.38 -12.27
N GLY A 59 -13.01 -5.96 -13.15
CA GLY A 59 -12.65 -6.70 -14.35
C GLY A 59 -12.11 -8.11 -14.05
N LEU A 60 -11.25 -8.25 -13.04
CA LEU A 60 -10.70 -9.54 -12.63
C LEU A 60 -11.79 -10.49 -12.11
N CYS A 61 -12.70 -9.99 -11.26
CA CYS A 61 -13.84 -10.77 -10.78
C CYS A 61 -14.77 -11.18 -11.92
N ALA A 62 -15.08 -10.25 -12.84
CA ALA A 62 -15.93 -10.52 -13.99
C ALA A 62 -15.31 -11.56 -14.93
N LEU A 63 -14.00 -11.50 -15.15
CA LEU A 63 -13.25 -12.48 -15.93
C LEU A 63 -13.35 -13.88 -15.30
N LEU A 64 -13.09 -13.99 -13.99
CA LEU A 64 -13.13 -15.26 -13.27
C LEU A 64 -14.54 -15.86 -13.26
N VAL A 65 -15.57 -15.03 -13.00
CA VAL A 65 -16.95 -15.50 -13.05
C VAL A 65 -17.35 -15.90 -14.48
N GLY A 66 -16.90 -15.15 -15.48
CA GLY A 66 -17.12 -15.44 -16.90
C GLY A 66 -16.53 -16.78 -17.32
N THR A 67 -15.32 -17.12 -16.89
CA THR A 67 -14.69 -18.43 -17.22
C THR A 67 -15.42 -19.59 -16.55
N VAL A 68 -15.85 -19.42 -15.30
CA VAL A 68 -16.65 -20.44 -14.60
C VAL A 68 -17.97 -20.65 -15.34
N ILE A 69 -18.73 -19.58 -15.63
CA ILE A 69 -19.99 -19.65 -16.34
C ILE A 69 -19.81 -20.30 -17.72
N TYR A 70 -18.80 -19.89 -18.48
CA TYR A 70 -18.49 -20.46 -19.79
C TYR A 70 -18.22 -21.97 -19.72
N SER A 71 -17.51 -22.43 -18.68
CA SER A 71 -17.23 -23.85 -18.45
C SER A 71 -18.49 -24.66 -18.11
N PHE A 72 -19.45 -24.09 -17.37
CA PHE A 72 -20.75 -24.74 -17.12
C PHE A 72 -21.56 -24.93 -18.40
N PHE A 73 -21.55 -23.95 -19.31
CA PHE A 73 -22.29 -24.04 -20.57
C PHE A 73 -21.59 -24.91 -21.64
N ASN A 74 -20.26 -25.04 -21.59
CA ASN A 74 -19.46 -25.85 -22.54
C ASN A 74 -18.98 -27.17 -21.93
N THR A 75 -19.88 -27.95 -21.34
CA THR A 75 -19.57 -29.25 -20.69
C THR A 75 -19.06 -30.35 -21.65
N THR A 76 -19.08 -30.14 -22.97
CA THR A 76 -18.77 -31.19 -23.97
C THR A 76 -17.54 -30.95 -24.82
N ALA A 77 -16.79 -29.86 -24.62
CA ALA A 77 -15.58 -29.59 -25.38
C ALA A 77 -14.34 -29.79 -24.50
N GLU A 78 -13.66 -30.93 -24.68
CA GLU A 78 -12.30 -31.12 -24.18
C GLU A 78 -11.43 -29.95 -24.70
N PRO A 79 -10.83 -29.15 -23.82
CA PRO A 79 -9.99 -28.03 -24.23
C PRO A 79 -8.67 -28.54 -24.85
N ASN A 80 -8.61 -28.66 -26.19
CA ASN A 80 -7.39 -28.99 -26.95
C ASN A 80 -6.19 -28.06 -26.70
N TRP A 81 -6.35 -26.96 -25.96
CA TRP A 81 -5.25 -26.07 -25.59
C TRP A 81 -4.42 -26.59 -24.40
N PHE A 82 -4.95 -27.54 -23.62
CA PHE A 82 -4.23 -28.17 -22.50
C PHE A 82 -3.37 -29.37 -22.93
N GLU A 83 -3.63 -29.97 -24.11
CA GLU A 83 -2.86 -31.12 -24.59
C GLU A 83 -1.38 -30.80 -24.88
N THR A 84 -1.07 -29.53 -25.16
CA THR A 84 0.32 -29.07 -25.40
C THR A 84 1.10 -28.84 -24.10
N VAL A 85 0.44 -28.86 -22.94
CA VAL A 85 1.11 -28.63 -21.66
C VAL A 85 1.56 -29.97 -21.11
N ASP A 86 2.86 -30.25 -21.25
CA ASP A 86 3.46 -31.50 -20.78
C ASP A 86 3.54 -31.51 -19.24
N PHE A 87 2.50 -32.07 -18.61
CA PHE A 87 2.45 -32.33 -17.16
C PHE A 87 3.13 -33.64 -16.76
N SER A 88 3.88 -34.30 -17.66
CA SER A 88 4.52 -35.60 -17.39
C SER A 88 5.37 -35.61 -16.12
N VAL A 89 6.01 -34.50 -15.75
CA VAL A 89 6.81 -34.39 -14.52
C VAL A 89 5.95 -34.51 -13.25
N PHE A 90 4.73 -33.97 -13.28
CA PHE A 90 3.80 -33.99 -12.15
C PHE A 90 3.02 -35.31 -12.06
N THR A 91 2.73 -35.94 -13.21
CA THR A 91 2.01 -37.22 -13.28
C THR A 91 2.90 -38.44 -13.04
N ASN A 92 4.17 -38.40 -13.44
CA ASN A 92 5.13 -39.52 -13.27
C ASN A 92 5.67 -39.63 -11.84
N SER A 93 5.66 -38.52 -11.09
CA SER A 93 5.80 -38.57 -9.63
C SER A 93 4.51 -39.14 -9.06
N GLY A 94 4.52 -40.25 -8.32
CA GLY A 94 3.30 -40.96 -7.84
C GLY A 94 2.24 -40.13 -7.07
N ILE A 95 2.54 -38.86 -6.81
CA ILE A 95 1.64 -37.79 -6.37
C ILE A 95 0.55 -37.49 -7.42
N GLY A 96 0.90 -37.46 -8.71
CA GLY A 96 -0.04 -37.10 -9.78
C GLY A 96 -1.18 -38.11 -9.94
N ASN A 97 -0.92 -39.41 -9.77
CA ASN A 97 -1.98 -40.43 -9.83
C ASN A 97 -2.94 -40.32 -8.63
N GLN A 98 -2.46 -39.94 -7.45
CA GLN A 98 -3.31 -39.73 -6.27
C GLN A 98 -4.11 -38.43 -6.35
N LEU A 99 -3.54 -37.38 -6.95
CA LEU A 99 -4.22 -36.11 -7.17
C LEU A 99 -5.25 -36.19 -8.31
N SER A 100 -5.00 -36.95 -9.38
CA SER A 100 -5.96 -37.13 -10.46
C SER A 100 -7.28 -37.76 -9.96
N ASP A 101 -7.19 -38.72 -9.04
CA ASP A 101 -8.39 -39.34 -8.44
C ASP A 101 -9.17 -38.36 -7.54
N LEU A 102 -8.46 -37.45 -6.87
CA LEU A 102 -9.08 -36.39 -6.07
C LEU A 102 -9.72 -35.30 -6.94
N VAL A 103 -9.07 -34.89 -8.02
CA VAL A 103 -9.54 -33.82 -8.91
C VAL A 103 -10.70 -34.27 -9.82
N SER A 104 -10.82 -35.56 -10.11
CA SER A 104 -11.88 -36.12 -10.96
C SER A 104 -13.28 -36.03 -10.33
N SER A 105 -13.37 -35.88 -9.00
CA SER A 105 -14.64 -35.74 -8.31
C SER A 105 -15.25 -34.35 -8.52
N LYS A 106 -16.51 -34.30 -9.00
CA LYS A 106 -17.27 -33.05 -9.15
C LYS A 106 -17.30 -32.22 -7.86
N ALA A 107 -17.33 -32.88 -6.70
CA ALA A 107 -17.32 -32.20 -5.40
C ALA A 107 -16.03 -31.41 -5.14
N MET A 108 -14.87 -31.93 -5.58
CA MET A 108 -13.59 -31.25 -5.47
C MET A 108 -13.50 -30.04 -6.40
N PHE A 109 -14.08 -30.12 -7.60
CA PHE A 109 -14.18 -28.97 -8.50
C PHE A 109 -15.01 -27.83 -7.89
N TYR A 110 -16.18 -28.13 -7.32
CA TYR A 110 -16.99 -27.12 -6.61
C TYR A 110 -16.28 -26.55 -5.38
N ALA A 111 -15.59 -27.40 -4.61
CA ALA A 111 -14.81 -26.98 -3.46
C ALA A 111 -13.64 -26.06 -3.85
N ALA A 112 -12.94 -26.36 -4.95
CA ALA A 112 -11.86 -25.54 -5.47
C ALA A 112 -12.35 -24.15 -5.91
N ILE A 113 -13.51 -24.07 -6.58
CA ILE A 113 -14.13 -22.81 -6.97
C ILE A 113 -14.52 -21.98 -5.74
N LEU A 114 -15.16 -22.61 -4.75
CA LEU A 114 -15.51 -21.94 -3.49
C LEU A 114 -14.27 -21.43 -2.74
N PHE A 115 -13.22 -22.23 -2.69
CA PHE A 115 -11.97 -21.88 -2.05
C PHE A 115 -11.27 -20.70 -2.77
N ALA A 116 -11.23 -20.71 -4.10
CA ALA A 116 -10.73 -19.59 -4.89
C ALA A 116 -11.55 -18.31 -4.68
N SER A 117 -12.88 -18.42 -4.63
CA SER A 117 -13.79 -17.31 -4.33
C SER A 117 -13.52 -16.73 -2.94
N MET A 118 -13.29 -17.58 -1.95
CA MET A 118 -12.97 -17.18 -0.59
C MET A 118 -11.67 -16.37 -0.50
N PHE A 119 -10.64 -16.72 -1.28
CA PHE A 119 -9.42 -15.91 -1.37
C PHE A 119 -9.67 -14.50 -1.91
N VAL A 120 -10.51 -14.35 -2.92
CA VAL A 120 -10.87 -13.03 -3.48
C VAL A 120 -11.55 -12.16 -2.41
N VAL A 121 -12.46 -12.74 -1.64
CA VAL A 121 -13.12 -12.06 -0.51
C VAL A 121 -12.12 -11.70 0.57
N GLN A 122 -11.22 -12.62 0.95
CA GLN A 122 -10.19 -12.39 1.95
C GLN A 122 -9.24 -11.25 1.56
N ILE A 123 -8.77 -11.22 0.31
CA ILE A 123 -7.90 -10.14 -0.18
C ILE A 123 -8.65 -8.81 -0.18
N SER A 124 -9.92 -8.79 -0.58
CA SER A 124 -10.76 -7.59 -0.56
C SER A 124 -10.98 -7.06 0.86
N PHE A 125 -11.21 -7.95 1.82
CA PHE A 125 -11.37 -7.61 3.23
C PHE A 125 -10.06 -7.04 3.81
N LEU A 126 -8.93 -7.70 3.53
CA LEU A 126 -7.61 -7.28 4.02
C LEU A 126 -7.21 -5.93 3.43
N LYS A 127 -7.48 -5.71 2.14
CA LYS A 127 -7.31 -4.41 1.48
C LYS A 127 -8.13 -3.32 2.15
N ASN A 128 -9.39 -3.58 2.48
CA ASN A 128 -10.24 -2.60 3.17
C ASN A 128 -9.75 -2.32 4.60
N HIS A 129 -9.26 -3.33 5.32
CA HIS A 129 -8.70 -3.17 6.66
C HIS A 129 -7.44 -2.28 6.65
N PHE A 130 -6.48 -2.57 5.76
CA PHE A 130 -5.27 -1.76 5.62
C PHE A 130 -5.55 -0.35 5.12
N ASN A 131 -6.48 -0.19 4.17
CA ASN A 131 -6.86 1.13 3.66
C ASN A 131 -7.56 2.02 4.72
N ARG A 132 -8.16 1.43 5.76
CA ARG A 132 -8.68 2.17 6.93
C ARG A 132 -7.58 2.56 7.92
N ARG A 133 -6.54 1.73 8.06
CA ARG A 133 -5.42 1.93 9.00
C ARG A 133 -4.35 2.90 8.45
N LEU A 134 -4.16 2.91 7.14
CA LEU A 134 -3.15 3.72 6.43
C LEU A 134 -3.69 5.06 5.91
N ARG A 135 -4.97 5.35 6.14
CA ARG A 135 -5.53 6.70 6.02
C ARG A 135 -5.12 7.47 7.27
N VAL A 136 -3.94 8.10 7.22
CA VAL A 136 -3.64 9.30 8.00
C VAL A 136 -4.07 10.49 7.15
#